data_AF-A0A1Y2F1N9-F1
#
_entry.id   AF-A0A1Y2F1N9-F1
#
_cell.length_a   1.000
_cell.length_b   1.000
_cell.length_c   1.000
_cell.angle_alpha   90.00
_cell.angle_beta   90.00
_cell.angle_gamma   90.00
#
_symmetry.space_group_name_H-M   'P 1'
#
loop_
_entity.id
_entity.type
_entity.pdbx_description
1 polymer ?
#
loop_
_entity_poly.entity_id
_entity_poly.type
_entity_poly.pdbx_seq_one_letter_code
_entity_poly.pdbx_strand_id
1 'polypeptide(L)'
;MAVSSAPASSLSSHDPSITYDTIDFNDRKQVVAARNTMIREQWIKTMEQRLVRDELARCYKSEGVNHYVTCKHLADRTCRG
;
A
#
# COMPACT_ATOMS: atom_id res chain seq x y z
N MET A 1 -7.66 26.51 -11.82
CA MET A 1 -8.50 25.30 -12.01
C MET A 1 -9.09 24.96 -10.67
N ALA A 2 -10.41 25.10 -10.51
CA ALA A 2 -11.08 24.94 -9.22
C ALA A 2 -11.17 23.46 -8.87
N VAL A 3 -10.50 23.03 -7.80
CA VAL A 3 -10.78 21.73 -7.18
C VAL A 3 -12.17 21.86 -6.53
N SER A 4 -13.17 21.24 -7.14
CA SER A 4 -14.51 21.14 -6.58
C SER A 4 -14.42 20.30 -5.31
N SER A 5 -14.32 20.95 -4.15
CA SER A 5 -14.30 20.33 -2.85
C SER A 5 -15.62 19.61 -2.59
N ALA A 6 -15.63 18.29 -2.72
CA ALA A 6 -16.73 17.47 -2.22
C ALA A 6 -16.82 17.64 -0.70
N PRO A 7 -18.03 17.81 -0.13
CA PRO A 7 -18.18 17.99 1.30
C PRO A 7 -17.73 16.73 2.04
N ALA A 8 -16.87 16.92 3.05
CA ALA A 8 -16.30 15.88 3.93
C ALA A 8 -17.36 14.95 4.57
N SER A 9 -18.62 15.38 4.58
CA SER A 9 -19.79 14.62 5.04
C SER A 9 -20.11 13.38 4.19
N SER A 10 -19.51 13.23 3.01
CA SER A 10 -19.79 12.12 2.08
C SER A 10 -18.65 11.10 1.94
N LEU A 11 -17.46 11.38 2.46
CA LEU A 11 -16.33 10.46 2.35
C LEU A 11 -16.30 9.50 3.55
N SER A 12 -16.45 8.21 3.26
CA SER A 12 -16.28 7.13 4.22
C SER A 12 -14.85 7.11 4.75
N SER A 13 -14.66 6.73 6.01
CA SER A 13 -13.35 6.60 6.70
C SER A 13 -12.36 5.64 6.03
N HIS A 14 -12.77 4.99 4.93
CA HIS A 14 -12.04 3.98 4.19
C HIS A 14 -11.76 4.35 2.74
N ASP A 15 -12.10 5.57 2.33
CA ASP A 15 -11.90 6.01 0.95
C ASP A 15 -10.39 6.24 0.66
N PRO A 16 -9.80 5.49 -0.28
CA PRO A 16 -8.39 5.63 -0.65
C PRO A 16 -8.10 6.92 -1.44
N SER A 17 -9.12 7.66 -1.88
CA SER A 17 -8.95 8.94 -2.61
C SER A 17 -8.59 10.14 -1.71
N ILE A 18 -8.66 9.97 -0.38
CA ILE A 18 -8.31 11.01 0.58
C ILE A 18 -6.81 11.02 0.80
N THR A 19 -6.14 12.03 0.25
CA THR A 19 -4.70 12.26 0.40
C THR A 19 -4.42 13.70 0.81
N TYR A 20 -3.20 14.04 1.22
CA TYR A 20 -2.87 15.41 1.62
C TYR A 20 -3.04 16.43 0.48
N ASP A 21 -3.04 15.99 -0.77
CA ASP A 21 -3.20 16.84 -1.95
C ASP A 21 -4.67 17.24 -2.20
N THR A 22 -5.63 16.48 -1.66
CA THR A 22 -7.07 16.63 -1.96
C THR A 22 -7.90 17.21 -0.83
N ILE A 23 -7.30 17.53 0.32
CA ILE A 23 -8.00 17.99 1.53
C ILE A 23 -7.84 19.48 1.83
N ASP A 24 -8.76 20.02 2.63
CA ASP A 24 -8.60 21.31 3.31
C ASP A 24 -7.91 21.13 4.67
N PHE A 25 -6.77 21.79 4.87
CA PHE A 25 -6.00 21.75 6.12
C PHE A 25 -6.72 22.41 7.31
N ASN A 26 -7.70 23.27 7.06
CA ASN A 26 -8.49 23.90 8.12
C ASN A 26 -9.56 22.97 8.71
N ASP A 27 -9.94 21.91 7.99
CA ASP A 27 -10.86 20.88 8.48
C ASP A 27 -10.09 19.74 9.16
N ARG A 28 -10.08 19.76 10.50
CA ARG A 28 -9.43 18.73 11.32
C ARG A 28 -9.87 17.31 10.94
N LYS A 29 -11.13 17.10 10.54
CA LYS A 29 -11.63 15.76 10.18
C LYS A 29 -10.94 15.24 8.93
N GLN A 30 -10.74 16.10 7.93
CA GLN A 30 -10.07 15.74 6.68
C GLN A 30 -8.58 15.47 6.89
N VAL A 31 -7.90 16.27 7.72
CA VAL A 31 -6.48 16.03 8.07
C VAL A 31 -6.29 14.67 8.75
N VAL A 32 -7.20 14.31 9.67
CA VAL A 32 -7.17 13.00 10.34
C VAL A 32 -7.48 11.87 9.37
N ALA A 33 -8.45 12.05 8.47
CA ALA A 33 -8.79 11.06 7.46
C ALA A 33 -7.61 10.79 6.51
N ALA A 34 -6.98 11.83 5.96
CA ALA A 34 -5.80 11.70 5.08
C ALA A 34 -4.63 11.00 5.79
N ARG A 35 -4.39 11.33 7.07
CA ARG A 35 -3.38 10.64 7.88
C ARG A 35 -3.68 9.14 8.00
N ASN A 36 -4.92 8.80 8.33
CA ASN A 36 -5.32 7.40 8.51
C ASN A 36 -5.22 6.62 7.20
N THR A 37 -5.62 7.22 6.07
CA THR A 37 -5.46 6.63 4.74
C THR A 37 -3.99 6.39 4.44
N MET A 38 -3.11 7.36 4.65
CA MET A 38 -1.67 7.18 4.44
C MET A 38 -1.07 6.05 5.28
N ILE A 39 -1.40 5.99 6.56
CA ILE A 39 -0.93 4.91 7.45
C ILE A 39 -1.44 3.57 6.92
N ARG A 40 -2.72 3.47 6.56
CA ARG A 40 -3.32 2.26 6.00
C ARG A 40 -2.58 1.79 4.75
N GLU A 41 -2.31 2.69 3.82
CA GLU A 41 -1.58 2.36 2.58
C GLU A 41 -0.14 1.93 2.84
N GLN A 42 0.55 2.53 3.82
CA GLN A 42 1.87 2.06 4.25
C GLN A 42 1.82 0.64 4.82
N TRP A 43 0.79 0.32 5.61
CA TRP A 43 0.58 -1.03 6.12
C TRP A 43 0.24 -2.01 4.99
N ILE A 44 -0.61 -1.63 4.03
CA ILE A 44 -0.94 -2.46 2.86
C ILE A 44 0.34 -2.84 2.10
N LYS A 45 1.18 -1.86 1.76
CA LYS A 45 2.47 -2.12 1.09
C LYS A 45 3.38 -3.05 1.89
N THR A 46 3.44 -2.86 3.20
CA THR A 46 4.21 -3.73 4.10
C THR A 46 3.68 -5.16 4.11
N MET A 47 2.35 -5.32 4.09
CA MET A 47 1.70 -6.64 4.05
C MET A 47 1.85 -7.32 2.69
N GLU A 48 1.78 -6.58 1.59
CA GLU A 48 2.08 -7.08 0.25
C GLU A 48 3.51 -7.63 0.17
N GLN A 49 4.49 -6.91 0.72
CA GLN A 49 5.88 -7.38 0.77
C GLN A 49 6.04 -8.67 1.59
N ARG A 50 5.28 -8.83 2.68
CA ARG A 50 5.28 -10.08 3.47
C ARG A 50 4.75 -11.25 2.65
N LEU A 51 3.67 -11.06 1.91
CA LEU A 51 3.11 -12.10 1.04
C LEU A 51 4.11 -12.56 -0.04
N VAL A 52 4.81 -11.62 -0.68
CA VAL A 52 5.83 -11.96 -1.69
C VAL A 52 7.01 -12.71 -1.05
N ARG A 53 7.42 -12.35 0.17
CA ARG A 53 8.45 -13.08 0.93
C ARG A 53 8.02 -14.50 1.28
N ASP A 54 6.77 -14.69 1.70
CA ASP A 54 6.23 -16.01 2.03
C ASP A 54 6.12 -16.90 0.77
N GLU A 55 5.76 -16.32 -0.37
CA GLU A 55 5.76 -17.01 -1.67
C GLU A 55 7.18 -17.41 -2.10
N LEU A 56 8.16 -16.51 -1.96
CA LEU A 56 9.57 -16.81 -2.25
C LEU A 56 10.08 -17.97 -1.37
N ALA A 57 9.77 -17.94 -0.07
CA ALA A 57 10.16 -18.99 0.86
C ALA A 57 9.53 -20.36 0.49
N ARG A 58 8.30 -20.36 -0.02
CA ARG A 58 7.67 -21.58 -0.55
C ARG A 58 8.35 -22.08 -1.82
N CYS A 59 8.63 -21.18 -2.77
CA CYS A 59 9.34 -21.51 -4.02
C CYS A 59 10.73 -22.12 -3.75
N TYR A 60 11.48 -21.56 -2.79
CA TYR A 60 12.79 -22.11 -2.39
C TYR A 60 12.70 -23.51 -1.80
N LYS A 61 11.64 -23.81 -1.05
CA LYS A 61 11.41 -25.15 -0.48
C LYS A 61 10.98 -26.17 -1.54
N SER A 62 10.23 -25.78 -2.56
CA SER A 62 9.72 -26.69 -3.59
C SER A 62 10.74 -27.01 -4.68
N GLU A 63 11.51 -26.00 -5.14
CA GLU A 63 12.40 -26.14 -6.31
C GLU A 63 13.78 -26.74 -5.98
N GLY A 64 14.15 -26.81 -4.70
CA GLY A 64 15.46 -27.31 -4.27
C GLY A 64 16.59 -26.55 -4.97
N VAL A 65 17.59 -27.25 -5.51
CA VAL A 65 18.80 -26.63 -6.10
C VAL A 65 18.50 -25.72 -7.32
N ASN A 66 17.32 -25.84 -7.94
CA ASN A 66 16.94 -25.05 -9.11
C ASN A 66 16.32 -23.68 -8.78
N HIS A 67 16.17 -23.34 -7.49
CA HIS A 67 15.49 -22.12 -7.07
C HIS A 67 16.12 -20.82 -7.62
N TYR A 68 17.41 -20.84 -8.01
CA TYR A 68 18.11 -19.69 -8.57
C TYR A 68 17.56 -19.20 -9.92
N VAL A 69 16.99 -20.11 -10.71
CA VAL A 69 16.43 -19.78 -12.03
C VAL A 69 14.92 -19.59 -11.91
N THR A 70 14.22 -20.54 -11.29
CA THR A 70 12.75 -20.53 -11.21
C THR A 70 12.23 -19.39 -10.32
N CYS A 71 12.84 -19.18 -9.15
CA CYS A 71 12.33 -18.23 -8.15
C CYS A 71 12.93 -16.82 -8.27
N LYS A 72 13.83 -16.58 -9.24
CA LYS A 72 14.51 -15.28 -9.43
C LYS A 72 13.54 -14.10 -9.52
N HIS A 73 12.45 -14.27 -10.25
CA HIS A 73 11.43 -13.23 -10.44
C HIS A 73 10.68 -12.86 -9.13
N LEU A 74 10.61 -13.76 -8.14
CA LEU A 74 10.10 -13.47 -6.81
C LEU A 74 11.18 -12.77 -5.97
N ALA A 75 12.42 -13.23 -6.05
CA ALA A 75 13.56 -12.61 -5.38
C ALA A 75 13.74 -11.14 -5.81
N ASP A 76 13.69 -10.88 -7.11
CA ASP A 76 13.79 -9.54 -7.70
C ASP A 76 12.67 -8.60 -7.21
N ARG A 77 11.47 -9.13 -6.94
CA ARG A 77 10.35 -8.37 -6.36
C ARG A 77 10.54 -8.10 -4.86
N THR A 78 11.11 -9.04 -4.10
CA THR A 78 11.38 -8.84 -2.65
C THR A 78 12.55 -7.90 -2.34
N CYS A 79 13.51 -7.74 -3.26
CA CYS A 79 14.69 -6.86 -3.07
C CYS A 79 14.42 -5.37 -3.35
N ARG A 80 13.34 -5.01 -4.04
CA ARG A 80 12.93 -3.61 -4.27
C ARG A 80 12.01 -3.12 -3.15
N GLY A 81 12.41 -3.37 -1.91
CA GLY A 81 11.73 -2.90 -0.72
C GLY A 81 12.31 -1.59 -0.22
#